data_AF-A0A962DH41-F1
#
_entry.id   AF-A0A962DH41-F1
#
_cell.length_a   1.000
_cell.length_b   1.000
_cell.length_c   1.000
_cell.angle_alpha   90.00
_cell.angle_beta   90.00
_cell.angle_gamma   90.00
#
_symmetry.space_group_name_H-M   'P 1'
#
loop_
_entity.id
_entity.type
_entity.pdbx_description
1 polymer ?
#
loop_
_entity_poly.entity_id
_entity_poly.type
_entity_poly.pdbx_seq_one_letter_code
_entity_poly.pdbx_strand_id
1 'polypeptide(L)'
;MDYQTVFITLAGVFGLFMAWGIGANDVANAMATSVGSKAISIKTAIIIAAIFEFGGAVLAGGEVTSTIRKGIVDSATFEGAPELLIYGMLASLLAAGIWLLIASKKGWPVSTTHSIVGAVV
;
A
#
# COMPACT_ATOMS: atom_id res chain seq x y z
N MET A 1 2.06 15.21 23.93
CA MET A 1 1.50 13.98 23.32
C MET A 1 2.46 12.86 23.62
N ASP A 2 1.95 11.69 23.96
CA ASP A 2 2.79 10.51 24.19
C ASP A 2 3.42 10.05 22.86
N TYR A 3 4.68 9.62 22.87
CA TYR A 3 5.43 9.24 21.66
C TYR A 3 4.71 8.12 20.88
N GLN A 4 4.09 7.20 21.63
CA GLN A 4 3.28 6.13 21.07
C GLN A 4 2.10 6.66 20.23
N THR A 5 1.39 7.68 20.73
CA THR A 5 0.27 8.28 20.00
C THR A 5 0.74 8.90 18.69
N VAL A 6 1.92 9.54 18.70
CA VAL A 6 2.49 10.16 17.50
C VAL A 6 2.81 9.10 16.44
N PHE A 7 3.48 8.00 16.80
CA PHE A 7 3.83 6.96 15.83
C PHE A 7 2.61 6.24 15.26
N ILE A 8 1.61 5.94 16.08
CA ILE A 8 0.36 5.34 15.59
C ILE A 8 -0.37 6.29 14.64
N THR A 9 -0.42 7.58 14.97
CA THR A 9 -1.03 8.58 14.09
C THR A 9 -0.30 8.66 12.75
N LEU A 10 1.04 8.71 12.77
CA LEU A 10 1.85 8.73 11.55
C LEU A 10 1.68 7.45 10.73
N ALA A 11 1.68 6.28 11.36
CA ALA A 11 1.46 5.00 10.69
C ALA A 11 0.08 4.95 10.02
N GLY A 12 -0.95 5.46 10.69
CA GLY A 12 -2.29 5.58 10.11
C GLY A 12 -2.32 6.50 8.90
N VAL A 13 -1.72 7.69 9.00
CA VAL A 13 -1.68 8.67 7.90
C VAL A 13 -0.87 8.14 6.71
N PHE A 14 0.32 7.60 6.93
CA PHE A 14 1.18 7.08 5.86
C PHE A 14 0.61 5.79 5.25
N GLY A 15 0.04 4.92 6.08
CA GLY A 15 -0.66 3.72 5.63
C GLY A 15 -1.88 4.05 4.75
N LEU A 16 -2.70 5.03 5.16
CA LEU A 16 -3.82 5.50 4.33
C LEU A 16 -3.36 6.15 3.03
N PHE A 17 -2.28 6.94 3.06
CA PHE A 17 -1.70 7.54 1.87
C PHE A 17 -1.20 6.48 0.88
N MET A 18 -0.49 5.46 1.38
CA MET A 18 -0.05 4.34 0.57
C MET A 18 -1.24 3.53 0.02
N ALA A 19 -2.24 3.21 0.85
CA ALA A 19 -3.42 2.46 0.44
C ALA A 19 -4.22 3.20 -0.66
N TRP A 20 -4.32 4.52 -0.57
CA TRP A 20 -4.88 5.34 -1.64
C TRP A 20 -4.06 5.23 -2.93
N GLY A 21 -2.73 5.26 -2.84
CA GLY A 21 -1.84 5.08 -3.98
C GLY A 21 -1.98 3.71 -4.65
N ILE A 22 -2.14 2.64 -3.85
CA ILE A 22 -2.41 1.29 -4.35
C ILE A 22 -3.70 1.29 -5.17
N GLY A 23 -4.81 1.80 -4.61
CA GLY A 23 -6.08 1.84 -5.32
C GLY A 23 -6.03 2.66 -6.62
N ALA A 24 -5.32 3.79 -6.61
CA ALA A 24 -5.16 4.64 -7.80
C ALA A 24 -4.39 3.94 -8.93
N ASN A 25 -3.37 3.13 -8.60
CA ASN A 25 -2.59 2.36 -9.56
C ASN A 25 -3.33 1.09 -10.02
N ASP A 26 -3.88 0.33 -9.08
CA ASP A 26 -4.33 -1.05 -9.33
C ASP A 26 -5.73 -1.10 -9.95
N VAL A 27 -6.57 -0.09 -9.75
CA VAL A 27 -7.89 -0.04 -10.43
C VAL A 27 -7.74 -0.01 -11.95
N ALA A 28 -6.70 0.65 -12.47
CA ALA A 28 -6.42 0.67 -13.89
C ALA A 28 -5.97 -0.71 -14.37
N ASN A 29 -5.16 -1.42 -13.58
CA ASN A 29 -4.70 -2.77 -13.91
C ASN A 29 -5.85 -3.78 -13.99
N ALA A 30 -6.84 -3.67 -13.11
CA ALA A 30 -7.97 -4.61 -13.07
C ALA A 30 -9.10 -4.27 -14.06
N MET A 31 -9.40 -2.98 -14.27
CA MET A 31 -10.64 -2.56 -14.95
C MET A 31 -10.43 -1.90 -16.32
N ALA A 32 -9.19 -1.66 -16.77
CA ALA A 32 -8.93 -0.96 -18.03
C ALA A 32 -9.50 -1.68 -19.25
N THR A 33 -9.52 -3.01 -19.28
CA THR A 33 -10.06 -3.80 -20.40
C THR A 33 -11.59 -3.72 -20.46
N SER A 34 -12.27 -3.83 -19.32
CA SER A 34 -13.74 -3.74 -19.24
C SER A 34 -14.25 -2.33 -19.57
N VAL A 35 -13.54 -1.29 -19.12
CA VAL A 35 -13.84 0.10 -19.47
C VAL A 35 -13.48 0.39 -20.93
N GLY A 36 -12.29 -0.03 -21.38
CA GLY A 36 -11.79 0.22 -22.74
C GLY A 36 -12.61 -0.46 -23.84
N SER A 37 -13.15 -1.65 -23.56
CA SER A 37 -14.10 -2.36 -24.43
C SER A 37 -15.52 -1.81 -24.40
N LYS A 38 -15.80 -0.82 -23.53
CA LYS A 38 -17.14 -0.25 -23.28
C LYS A 38 -18.15 -1.25 -22.70
N ALA A 39 -17.69 -2.37 -22.13
CA ALA A 39 -18.55 -3.30 -21.41
C ALA A 39 -19.16 -2.66 -20.15
N ILE A 40 -18.40 -1.79 -19.48
CA ILE A 40 -18.86 -1.02 -18.32
C ILE A 40 -18.38 0.44 -18.37
N SER A 41 -19.08 1.32 -17.65
CA SER A 41 -18.66 2.71 -17.46
C SER A 41 -17.54 2.83 -16.42
N ILE A 42 -16.76 3.92 -16.47
CA ILE A 42 -15.74 4.23 -15.45
C ILE A 42 -16.35 4.28 -14.04
N LYS A 43 -17.53 4.89 -13.90
CA LYS A 43 -18.21 4.99 -12.59
C LYS A 43 -18.55 3.62 -12.03
N THR A 44 -19.05 2.72 -12.89
CA THR A 44 -19.34 1.33 -12.51
C THR A 44 -18.07 0.59 -12.12
N ALA A 45 -16.99 0.73 -12.89
CA ALA A 45 -15.70 0.12 -12.61
C ALA A 45 -15.15 0.53 -11.23
N ILE A 46 -15.23 1.82 -10.88
CA ILE A 46 -14.78 2.31 -9.57
C ILE A 46 -15.60 1.71 -8.42
N ILE A 47 -16.93 1.61 -8.56
CA ILE A 47 -17.79 1.02 -7.52
C ILE A 47 -17.47 -0.47 -7.32
N ILE A 48 -17.33 -1.22 -8.42
CA ILE A 48 -16.96 -2.63 -8.38
C ILE A 48 -15.60 -2.79 -7.71
N ALA A 49 -14.60 -2.04 -8.16
CA ALA A 49 -13.25 -2.10 -7.60
C ALA A 49 -13.26 -1.75 -6.10
N ALA A 50 -13.97 -0.70 -5.66
CA ALA A 50 -14.04 -0.36 -4.25
C ALA A 50 -14.58 -1.51 -3.38
N ILE A 51 -15.60 -2.24 -3.84
CA ILE A 51 -16.18 -3.37 -3.11
C ILE A 51 -15.22 -4.56 -3.09
N PHE A 52 -14.68 -4.94 -4.25
CA PHE A 52 -13.86 -6.15 -4.37
C PHE A 52 -12.42 -5.98 -3.87
N GLU A 53 -11.80 -4.81 -4.04
CA GLU A 53 -10.49 -4.49 -3.47
C GLU A 53 -10.56 -4.44 -1.95
N PHE A 54 -11.59 -3.77 -1.39
CA PHE A 54 -11.78 -3.74 0.07
C PHE A 54 -12.10 -5.13 0.61
N GLY A 55 -13.01 -5.88 -0.05
CA GLY A 55 -13.34 -7.25 0.30
C GLY A 55 -12.11 -8.17 0.25
N GLY A 56 -11.30 -8.07 -0.81
CA GLY A 56 -10.05 -8.82 -0.96
C GLY A 56 -9.03 -8.47 0.13
N ALA A 57 -8.86 -7.19 0.46
CA ALA A 57 -7.98 -6.74 1.53
C ALA A 57 -8.40 -7.31 2.90
N VAL A 58 -9.70 -7.31 3.21
CA VAL A 58 -10.23 -7.83 4.47
C VAL A 58 -10.18 -9.36 4.55
N LEU A 59 -10.54 -10.05 3.46
CA LEU A 59 -10.68 -11.51 3.45
C LEU A 59 -9.36 -12.25 3.19
N ALA A 60 -8.45 -11.66 2.43
CA ALA A 60 -7.24 -12.32 1.92
C ALA A 60 -5.94 -11.51 2.07
N GLY A 61 -5.98 -10.29 2.64
CA GLY A 61 -4.78 -9.44 2.79
C GLY A 61 -3.79 -9.89 3.88
N GLY A 62 -4.17 -10.87 4.71
CA GLY A 62 -3.36 -11.32 5.85
C GLY A 62 -2.01 -11.94 5.46
N GLU A 63 -1.98 -12.74 4.38
CA GLU A 63 -0.74 -13.42 3.96
C GLU A 63 0.34 -12.44 3.48
N VAL A 64 -0.03 -11.47 2.62
CA VAL A 64 0.92 -10.45 2.14
C VAL A 64 1.45 -9.61 3.31
N THR A 65 0.58 -9.24 4.26
CA THR A 65 0.98 -8.51 5.46
C THR A 65 1.96 -9.32 6.31
N SER A 66 1.74 -10.63 6.45
CA SER A 66 2.63 -11.54 7.17
C SER A 66 4.01 -11.61 6.51
N THR A 67 4.05 -11.76 5.18
CA THR A 67 5.30 -11.78 4.41
C THR A 67 6.09 -10.48 4.54
N ILE A 68 5.45 -9.31 4.45
CA ILE A 68 6.17 -8.03 4.59
C ILE A 68 6.72 -7.87 6.01
N ARG A 69 5.92 -8.22 7.04
CA ARG A 69 6.32 -8.04 8.44
C ARG A 69 7.43 -8.99 8.87
N LYS A 70 7.40 -10.26 8.43
CA LYS A 70 8.28 -11.33 8.95
C LYS A 70 9.26 -11.90 7.93
N GLY A 71 8.97 -11.74 6.64
CA GLY A 71 9.72 -12.36 5.56
C GLY A 71 10.80 -11.47 4.96
N ILE A 72 10.81 -10.16 5.27
CA ILE A 72 11.76 -9.20 4.67
C ILE A 72 12.74 -8.65 5.72
N VAL A 73 12.23 -8.28 6.89
CA VAL A 73 13.04 -7.72 7.99
C VAL A 73 12.94 -8.64 9.20
N ASP A 74 14.09 -9.07 9.72
CA ASP A 74 14.15 -9.82 10.97
C ASP A 74 14.04 -8.87 12.17
N SER A 75 12.88 -8.87 12.82
CA SER A 75 12.61 -8.02 13.99
C SER A 75 13.53 -8.32 15.17
N ALA A 76 14.10 -9.53 15.29
CA ALA A 76 15.01 -9.88 16.37
C ALA A 76 16.30 -9.03 16.33
N THR A 77 16.69 -8.57 15.14
CA THR A 77 17.86 -7.70 14.94
C THR A 77 17.68 -6.31 15.59
N PHE A 78 16.45 -5.92 15.89
CA PHE A 78 16.10 -4.60 16.43
C PHE A 78 15.68 -4.63 17.90
N GLU A 79 15.81 -5.75 18.62
CA GLU A 79 15.40 -5.85 20.04
C GLU A 79 16.09 -4.83 20.95
N GLY A 80 17.33 -4.45 20.64
CA GLY A 80 18.08 -3.43 21.38
C GLY A 80 17.72 -1.97 21.04
N ALA A 81 16.95 -1.74 19.95
CA ALA A 81 16.56 -0.41 19.47
C ALA A 81 15.28 -0.49 18.61
N PRO A 82 14.12 -0.85 19.21
CA PRO A 82 12.87 -1.09 18.48
C PRO A 82 12.34 0.14 17.73
N GLU A 83 12.71 1.34 18.15
CA GLU A 83 12.39 2.60 17.48
C GLU A 83 12.97 2.68 16.06
N LEU A 84 14.14 2.07 15.79
CA LEU A 84 14.72 2.05 14.45
C LEU A 84 13.84 1.29 13.46
N LEU A 85 13.22 0.18 13.91
CA LEU A 85 12.27 -0.56 13.10
C LEU A 85 11.02 0.28 12.79
N ILE A 86 10.52 1.03 13.78
CA ILE A 86 9.37 1.93 13.59
C ILE A 86 9.71 3.01 12.57
N TYR A 87 10.86 3.66 12.70
CA TYR A 87 11.30 4.70 11.75
C TYR A 87 11.47 4.14 10.34
N GLY A 88 12.07 2.96 10.20
CA GLY A 88 12.22 2.27 8.93
C GLY A 88 10.88 2.02 8.27
N MET A 89 9.93 1.39 8.98
CA MET A 89 8.61 1.09 8.42
C MET A 89 7.80 2.34 8.04
N LEU A 90 7.86 3.40 8.86
CA LEU A 90 7.23 4.68 8.53
C LEU A 90 7.85 5.31 7.28
N ALA A 91 9.17 5.27 7.14
CA ALA A 91 9.87 5.74 5.95
C ALA A 91 9.49 4.91 4.71
N SER A 92 9.40 3.59 4.83
CA SER A 92 9.01 2.70 3.73
C SER A 92 7.59 2.98 3.24
N LEU A 93 6.62 3.17 4.15
CA LEU A 93 5.24 3.52 3.78
C LEU A 93 5.19 4.85 3.02
N LEU A 94 5.92 5.86 3.49
CA LEU A 94 5.95 7.17 2.86
C LEU A 94 6.65 7.13 1.49
N ALA A 95 7.81 6.47 1.39
CA ALA A 95 8.56 6.34 0.15
C ALA A 95 7.77 5.59 -0.93
N ALA A 96 7.18 4.44 -0.58
CA ALA A 96 6.34 3.67 -1.48
C ALA A 96 5.10 4.49 -1.90
N GLY A 97 4.44 5.16 -0.96
CA GLY A 97 3.28 6.02 -1.24
C GLY A 97 3.61 7.18 -2.19
N ILE A 98 4.76 7.85 -1.99
CA ILE A 98 5.22 8.93 -2.88
C ILE A 98 5.51 8.39 -4.29
N TRP A 99 6.17 7.23 -4.38
CA TRP A 99 6.44 6.61 -5.68
C TRP A 99 5.16 6.24 -6.42
N LEU A 100 4.18 5.63 -5.74
CA LEU A 100 2.88 5.32 -6.31
C LEU A 100 2.14 6.58 -6.77
N LEU A 101 2.15 7.65 -5.98
CA LEU A 101 1.59 8.94 -6.39
C LEU A 101 2.22 9.46 -7.70
N ILE A 102 3.54 9.38 -7.83
CA ILE A 102 4.26 9.81 -9.04
C ILE A 102 3.89 8.92 -10.22
N ALA A 103 3.91 7.60 -10.05
CA ALA A 103 3.60 6.63 -11.09
C ALA A 103 2.16 6.78 -11.58
N SER A 104 1.18 6.83 -10.68
CA SER A 104 -0.23 7.02 -11.01
C SER A 104 -0.49 8.35 -11.71
N LYS A 105 0.16 9.45 -11.28
CA LYS A 105 0.05 10.75 -11.96
C LYS A 105 0.60 10.71 -13.39
N LYS A 106 1.63 9.90 -13.64
CA LYS A 106 2.22 9.73 -14.97
C LYS A 106 1.54 8.62 -15.79
N GLY A 107 0.56 7.91 -15.23
CA GLY A 107 -0.11 6.79 -15.87
C GLY A 107 0.79 5.56 -16.06
N TRP A 108 1.83 5.41 -15.24
CA TRP A 108 2.74 4.27 -15.29
C TRP A 108 2.19 3.12 -14.44
N PRO A 109 1.82 1.97 -15.04
CA PRO A 109 1.43 0.80 -14.27
C PRO A 109 2.67 0.22 -13.60
N VAL A 110 2.75 0.32 -12.27
CA VAL A 110 3.88 -0.20 -11.47
C VAL A 110 3.41 -1.26 -10.49
N SER A 111 4.35 -2.09 -10.02
CA SER A 111 4.06 -3.09 -8.98
C SER A 111 4.08 -2.44 -7.60
N THR A 112 2.92 -2.43 -6.92
CA THR A 112 2.76 -1.94 -5.54
C THR A 112 3.56 -2.78 -4.55
N THR A 113 3.55 -4.11 -4.72
CA THR A 113 4.36 -5.05 -3.92
C THR A 113 5.85 -4.77 -4.04
N HIS A 114 6.41 -4.66 -5.26
CA HIS A 114 7.83 -4.33 -5.40
C HIS A 114 8.18 -2.97 -4.82
N SER A 115 7.27 -2.00 -4.91
CA SER A 115 7.48 -0.66 -4.37
C SER A 115 7.64 -0.67 -2.85
N ILE A 116 6.81 -1.43 -2.13
CA ILE A 116 6.92 -1.51 -0.67
C ILE A 116 8.07 -2.42 -0.21
N VAL A 117 8.28 -3.55 -0.89
CA VAL A 117 9.42 -4.43 -0.59
C VAL A 117 10.74 -3.69 -0.80
N GLY A 118 10.90 -3.00 -1.93
CA GLY A 118 12.09 -2.22 -2.24
C GLY A 118 12.27 -0.98 -1.37
N ALA A 119 11.22 -0.47 -0.73
CA ALA A 119 11.33 0.61 0.25
C ALA A 119 11.67 0.10 1.67
N VAL A 120 11.48 -1.19 1.92
CA VAL A 120 11.80 -1.85 3.20
C VAL A 120 13.26 -2.34 3.22
N VAL A 121 13.79 -2.79 2.08
CA VAL A 121 15.20 -3.18 1.87
C VAL A 121 16.09 -1.94 1.82
#